data_AF-A0ABD6T094-F1
#
_entry.id   AF-A0ABD6T094-F1
#
_cell.length_a   1.000
_cell.length_b   1.000
_cell.length_c   1.000
_cell.angle_alpha   90.00
_cell.angle_beta   90.00
_cell.angle_gamma   90.00
#
_symmetry.space_group_name_H-M   'P 1'
#
loop_
_entity.id
_entity.type
_entity.pdbx_description
1 polymer ?
#
loop_
_entity_poly.entity_id
_entity_poly.type
_entity_poly.pdbx_seq_one_letter_code
_entity_poly.pdbx_strand_id
1 'polypeptide(L)'
;MSSYFPKAGKLIGVISMLVILLSSLWLIWIGETNIRYSADHEGTMPFWNKWIPVIVGILLARFLPFYRKNYNPLQQFEPRRIMVQTVVLFLSGSLFTICLLIANFEGMVFQLWFMISEIVFLLFIPLMLLLFYQSNLKKERPKPVKSMVSNRWYWLTPLIVIIIWGYFNFFSVFSTPFVSMRIGITDPTILIATLLVGFLINSVLEELFYRVWLQTRLELLLGTWPAILFTSLLWASWHIAIHGSGHWGADTATVIMNLGIVGLFLGYLWARYRSVWVIIIVHGLINAHPQHLLEILFN
;
A
#
# COMPACT_ATOMS: atom_id res chain seq x y z
N MET A 1 2.79 5.13 21.02
CA MET A 1 1.47 4.65 21.47
C MET A 1 1.66 3.28 22.10
N SER A 2 1.05 3.00 23.26
CA SER A 2 1.17 1.69 23.93
C SER A 2 0.30 0.66 23.21
N SER A 3 0.91 -0.39 22.67
CA SER A 3 0.23 -1.51 22.02
C SER A 3 -0.36 -2.48 23.05
N TYR A 4 -1.44 -3.19 22.71
CA TYR A 4 -2.03 -4.21 23.59
C TYR A 4 -1.12 -5.44 23.76
N PHE A 5 -0.34 -5.79 22.73
CA PHE A 5 0.56 -6.95 22.73
C PHE A 5 2.00 -6.57 22.38
N PRO A 6 2.73 -5.85 23.26
CA PRO A 6 4.05 -5.29 22.94
C PRO A 6 5.13 -6.35 22.67
N LYS A 7 5.08 -7.52 23.32
CA LYS A 7 6.01 -8.62 23.08
C LYS A 7 5.82 -9.22 21.68
N ALA A 8 4.56 -9.52 21.32
CA ALA A 8 4.20 -10.01 19.99
C ALA A 8 4.55 -8.99 18.91
N GLY A 9 4.29 -7.70 19.17
CA GLY A 9 4.68 -6.60 18.28
C GLY A 9 6.18 -6.56 18.01
N LYS A 10 7.02 -6.66 19.05
CA LYS A 10 8.48 -6.74 18.88
C LYS A 10 8.89 -7.95 18.04
N LEU A 11 8.34 -9.13 18.33
CA LEU A 11 8.67 -10.36 17.60
C LEU A 11 8.29 -10.23 16.11
N ILE A 12 7.05 -9.84 15.82
CA ILE A 12 6.56 -9.67 14.44
C ILE A 12 7.39 -8.60 13.72
N GLY A 13 7.68 -7.47 14.37
CA GLY A 13 8.51 -6.42 13.78
C GLY A 13 9.91 -6.91 13.42
N VAL A 14 10.57 -7.69 14.28
CA VAL A 14 11.89 -8.28 14.01
C VAL A 14 11.80 -9.26 12.85
N ILE A 15 10.81 -10.16 12.85
CA ILE A 15 10.63 -11.14 11.76
C ILE A 15 10.40 -10.42 10.43
N SER A 16 9.49 -9.44 10.38
CA SER A 16 9.23 -8.69 9.15
C SER A 16 10.46 -7.94 8.64
N MET A 17 11.26 -7.36 9.54
CA MET A 17 12.50 -6.71 9.18
C MET A 17 13.54 -7.71 8.63
N LEU A 18 13.66 -8.89 9.26
CA LEU A 18 14.53 -9.95 8.78
C LEU A 18 14.12 -10.45 7.39
N VAL A 19 12.82 -10.61 7.13
CA VAL A 19 12.32 -11.00 5.80
C VAL A 19 12.77 -9.99 4.74
N ILE A 20 12.60 -8.69 4.99
CA ILE A 20 13.04 -7.64 4.05
C ILE A 20 14.56 -7.68 3.85
N LEU A 21 15.34 -7.78 4.93
CA LEU A 21 16.80 -7.84 4.84
C LEU A 21 17.27 -9.08 4.07
N LEU A 22 16.73 -10.25 4.37
CA LEU A 22 17.08 -11.50 3.70
C LEU A 22 16.71 -11.48 2.22
N SER A 23 15.56 -10.91 1.85
CA SER A 23 15.19 -10.70 0.44
C SER A 23 16.19 -9.81 -0.29
N SER A 24 16.66 -8.73 0.35
CA SER A 24 17.68 -7.84 -0.26
C SER A 24 19.02 -8.55 -0.47
N LEU A 25 19.47 -9.29 0.55
CA LEU A 25 20.72 -10.04 0.50
C LEU A 25 20.65 -11.17 -0.53
N TRP A 26 19.50 -11.83 -0.64
CA TRP A 26 19.28 -12.87 -1.64
C TRP A 26 19.43 -12.33 -3.07
N LEU A 27 18.78 -11.21 -3.41
CA LEU A 27 18.90 -10.59 -4.74
C LEU A 27 20.34 -10.17 -5.06
N ILE A 28 21.04 -9.58 -4.08
CA ILE A 28 22.45 -9.21 -4.24
C ILE A 28 23.31 -10.46 -4.46
N TRP A 29 23.06 -11.52 -3.71
CA TRP A 29 23.81 -12.78 -3.79
C TRP A 29 23.67 -13.46 -5.15
N ILE A 30 22.46 -13.50 -5.71
CA ILE A 30 22.22 -14.11 -7.03
C ILE A 30 22.57 -13.17 -8.20
N GLY A 31 22.97 -11.92 -7.92
CA GLY A 31 23.31 -10.92 -8.95
C GLY A 31 22.10 -10.28 -9.64
N GLU A 32 20.87 -10.61 -9.23
CA GLU A 32 19.62 -10.10 -9.81
C GLU A 32 19.19 -8.80 -9.12
N THR A 33 19.96 -7.73 -9.33
CA THR A 33 19.65 -6.42 -8.76
C THR A 33 18.62 -5.63 -9.59
N ASN A 34 18.34 -6.09 -10.81
CA ASN A 34 17.34 -5.49 -11.70
C ASN A 34 15.98 -6.15 -11.46
N ILE A 35 15.05 -5.38 -10.92
CA ILE A 35 13.71 -5.84 -10.56
C ILE A 35 12.69 -5.36 -11.60
N ARG A 36 11.69 -6.19 -11.89
CA ARG A 36 10.56 -5.83 -12.75
C ARG A 36 9.76 -4.70 -12.10
N TYR A 37 9.53 -3.60 -12.82
CA TYR A 37 8.92 -2.39 -12.23
C TYR A 37 7.43 -2.21 -12.47
N SER A 38 6.84 -2.93 -13.42
CA SER A 38 5.38 -3.00 -13.64
C SER A 38 4.96 -4.43 -13.95
N ALA A 39 3.71 -4.78 -13.65
CA ALA A 39 3.12 -6.03 -14.08
C ALA A 39 2.75 -6.00 -15.58
N ASP A 40 2.62 -4.81 -16.17
CA ASP A 40 2.13 -4.67 -17.56
C ASP A 40 3.21 -4.92 -18.63
N HIS A 41 4.48 -4.99 -18.26
CA HIS A 41 5.58 -5.25 -19.18
C HIS A 41 6.79 -5.88 -18.48
N GLU A 42 7.68 -6.50 -19.26
CA GLU A 42 8.87 -7.25 -18.78
C GLU A 42 10.09 -6.37 -18.50
N GLY A 43 9.87 -5.08 -18.30
CA GLY A 43 10.96 -4.10 -18.14
C GLY A 43 11.51 -4.16 -16.73
N THR A 44 12.84 -4.16 -16.61
CA THR A 44 13.53 -4.19 -15.33
C THR A 44 14.32 -2.90 -15.09
N MET A 45 14.56 -2.59 -13.81
CA MET A 45 15.46 -1.53 -13.42
C MET A 45 16.13 -1.86 -12.07
N PRO A 46 17.27 -1.25 -11.75
CA PRO A 46 17.92 -1.47 -10.46
C PRO A 46 16.96 -1.15 -9.32
N PHE A 47 16.89 -2.01 -8.29
CA PHE A 47 15.96 -1.78 -7.17
C PHE A 47 16.22 -0.45 -6.44
N TRP A 48 17.46 0.06 -6.49
CA TRP A 48 17.86 1.36 -5.94
C TRP A 48 17.03 2.53 -6.50
N ASN A 49 16.58 2.44 -7.75
CA ASN A 49 15.75 3.46 -8.38
C ASN A 49 14.40 3.62 -7.68
N LYS A 50 13.85 2.55 -7.08
CA LYS A 50 12.66 2.65 -6.22
C LYS A 50 13.00 3.10 -4.80
N TRP A 51 14.11 2.59 -4.25
CA TRP A 51 14.44 2.79 -2.84
C TRP A 51 14.79 4.24 -2.53
N ILE A 52 15.56 4.90 -3.39
CA ILE A 52 16.05 6.25 -3.13
C ILE A 52 14.89 7.24 -3.01
N PRO A 53 13.94 7.32 -3.96
CA PRO A 53 12.75 8.15 -3.80
C PRO A 53 11.98 7.84 -2.52
N VAL A 54 11.75 6.56 -2.21
CA VAL A 54 11.03 6.13 -0.99
C VAL A 54 11.75 6.59 0.29
N ILE A 55 13.06 6.38 0.39
CA ILE A 55 13.87 6.79 1.54
C ILE A 55 13.79 8.30 1.71
N VAL A 56 13.94 9.07 0.61
CA VAL A 56 13.79 10.53 0.62
C VAL A 56 12.41 10.92 1.14
N GLY A 57 11.34 10.29 0.63
CA GLY A 57 9.98 10.53 1.10
C GLY A 57 9.77 10.25 2.59
N ILE A 58 10.29 9.13 3.09
CA ILE A 58 10.22 8.76 4.51
C ILE A 58 11.00 9.77 5.37
N LEU A 59 12.21 10.15 4.97
CA LEU A 59 13.03 11.11 5.70
C LEU A 59 12.35 12.49 5.74
N LEU A 60 11.83 12.98 4.62
CA LEU A 60 11.07 14.24 4.56
C LEU A 60 9.86 14.19 5.49
N ALA A 61 9.07 13.13 5.42
CA ALA A 61 7.90 12.97 6.29
C ALA A 61 8.29 12.92 7.79
N ARG A 62 9.48 12.39 8.10
CA ARG A 62 10.02 12.33 9.47
C ARG A 62 10.46 13.70 9.99
N PHE A 63 11.14 14.50 9.16
CA PHE A 63 11.71 15.78 9.56
C PHE A 63 10.73 16.95 9.49
N LEU A 64 9.72 16.91 8.62
CA LEU A 64 8.77 18.00 8.51
C LEU A 64 7.87 18.10 9.77
N PRO A 65 7.67 19.32 10.31
CA PRO A 65 6.77 19.57 11.43
C PRO A 65 5.31 19.44 10.98
N PHE A 66 4.39 19.32 11.96
CA PHE A 66 2.93 19.17 11.76
C PHE A 66 2.50 17.77 11.28
N TYR A 67 2.41 16.86 12.25
CA TYR A 67 1.94 15.49 12.06
C TYR A 67 1.09 15.05 13.26
N ARG A 68 0.36 13.94 13.13
CA ARG A 68 -0.50 13.44 14.20
C ARG A 68 0.26 12.49 15.13
N LYS A 69 0.97 13.04 16.11
CA LYS A 69 1.74 12.25 17.09
C LYS A 69 0.82 11.36 17.93
N ASN A 70 1.08 10.04 17.94
CA ASN A 70 0.38 9.05 18.77
C ASN A 70 -1.15 9.07 18.64
N TYR A 71 -1.70 9.50 17.51
CA TYR A 71 -3.13 9.52 17.28
C TYR A 71 -3.58 8.26 16.53
N ASN A 72 -4.57 7.56 17.11
CA ASN A 72 -5.29 6.49 16.44
C ASN A 72 -6.79 6.67 16.71
N PRO A 73 -7.62 6.79 15.66
CA PRO A 73 -9.05 7.06 15.81
C PRO A 73 -9.82 5.89 16.46
N LEU A 74 -9.24 4.69 16.46
CA LEU A 74 -9.88 3.48 16.98
C LEU A 74 -9.54 3.17 18.44
N GLN A 75 -8.69 3.99 19.08
CA GLN A 75 -8.23 3.77 20.46
C GLN A 75 -9.37 3.76 21.50
N GLN A 76 -10.49 4.41 21.18
CA GLN A 76 -11.67 4.47 22.06
C GLN A 76 -12.53 3.21 22.07
N PHE A 77 -12.31 2.26 21.15
CA PHE A 77 -13.12 1.05 21.05
C PHE A 77 -12.53 -0.10 21.89
N GLU A 78 -13.41 -1.01 22.31
CA GLU A 78 -13.06 -2.20 23.08
C GLU A 78 -11.96 -3.06 22.42
N PRO A 79 -10.90 -3.45 23.16
CA PRO A 79 -9.79 -4.24 22.61
C PRO A 79 -10.21 -5.54 21.93
N ARG A 80 -11.19 -6.26 22.49
CA ARG A 80 -11.70 -7.52 21.92
C ARG A 80 -12.29 -7.33 20.53
N ARG A 81 -13.04 -6.24 20.34
CA ARG A 81 -13.61 -5.88 19.03
C ARG A 81 -12.52 -5.58 18.01
N ILE A 82 -11.51 -4.80 18.40
CA ILE A 82 -10.37 -4.49 17.53
C ILE A 82 -9.62 -5.76 17.14
N MET A 83 -9.41 -6.68 18.07
CA MET A 83 -8.77 -7.96 17.81
C MET A 83 -9.56 -8.80 16.79
N VAL A 84 -10.87 -9.01 16.99
CA VAL A 84 -11.71 -9.78 16.05
C VAL A 84 -11.70 -9.13 14.67
N GLN A 85 -11.87 -7.81 14.59
CA GLN A 85 -11.84 -7.11 13.32
C GLN A 85 -10.49 -7.25 12.61
N THR A 86 -9.39 -7.18 13.36
CA THR A 86 -8.04 -7.34 12.79
C THR A 86 -7.82 -8.73 12.26
N VAL A 87 -8.27 -9.77 12.98
CA VAL A 87 -8.15 -11.16 12.54
C VAL A 87 -8.93 -11.38 11.26
N VAL A 88 -10.19 -10.93 11.19
CA VAL A 88 -11.01 -11.08 9.97
C VAL A 88 -10.39 -10.34 8.78
N LEU A 89 -9.94 -9.10 8.97
CA LEU A 89 -9.27 -8.34 7.91
C LEU A 89 -7.97 -9.00 7.45
N PHE A 90 -7.14 -9.46 8.39
CA PHE A 90 -5.90 -10.17 8.08
C PHE A 90 -6.16 -11.46 7.30
N LEU A 91 -7.13 -12.26 7.73
CA LEU A 91 -7.53 -13.47 7.03
C LEU A 91 -8.08 -13.15 5.64
N SER A 92 -8.86 -12.08 5.49
CA SER A 92 -9.38 -11.65 4.18
C SER A 92 -8.26 -11.31 3.20
N GLY A 93 -7.27 -10.52 3.62
CA GLY A 93 -6.11 -10.18 2.78
C GLY A 93 -5.20 -11.37 2.50
N SER A 94 -5.07 -12.31 3.45
CA SER A 94 -4.32 -13.55 3.25
C SER A 94 -5.04 -14.49 2.29
N LEU A 95 -6.37 -14.62 2.40
CA LEU A 95 -7.19 -15.42 1.50
C LEU A 95 -7.17 -14.85 0.08
N PHE A 96 -7.19 -13.52 -0.07
CA PHE A 96 -6.97 -12.87 -1.37
C PHE A 96 -5.64 -13.30 -1.99
N THR A 97 -4.55 -13.20 -1.23
CA THR A 97 -3.21 -13.65 -1.67
C THR A 97 -3.23 -15.11 -2.11
N ILE A 98 -3.76 -16.01 -1.26
CA ILE A 98 -3.82 -17.45 -1.54
C ILE A 98 -4.66 -17.70 -2.80
N CYS A 99 -5.82 -17.06 -2.93
CA CYS A 99 -6.74 -17.18 -4.05
C CYS A 99 -6.08 -16.85 -5.39
N LEU A 100 -5.20 -15.85 -5.42
CA LEU A 100 -4.44 -15.49 -6.61
C LEU A 100 -3.29 -16.46 -6.89
N LEU A 101 -2.55 -16.89 -5.85
CA LEU A 101 -1.39 -17.77 -6.03
C LEU A 101 -1.76 -19.19 -6.46
N ILE A 102 -2.97 -19.65 -6.16
CA ILE A 102 -3.47 -20.97 -6.60
C ILE A 102 -4.27 -20.90 -7.90
N ALA A 103 -4.54 -19.70 -8.42
CA ALA A 103 -5.30 -19.53 -9.64
C ALA A 103 -4.46 -19.99 -10.84
N ASN A 104 -4.93 -21.01 -11.54
CA ASN A 104 -4.31 -21.51 -12.77
C ASN A 104 -4.96 -20.92 -14.03
N PHE A 105 -5.52 -19.71 -13.93
CA PHE A 105 -6.16 -19.03 -15.05
C PHE A 105 -5.13 -18.17 -15.79
N GLU A 106 -5.35 -17.97 -17.09
CA GLU A 106 -4.54 -17.10 -17.92
C GLU A 106 -5.40 -16.07 -18.67
N GLY A 107 -4.78 -14.99 -19.11
CA GLY A 107 -5.41 -13.95 -19.93
C GLY A 107 -6.64 -13.30 -19.27
N MET A 108 -7.70 -13.13 -20.05
CA MET A 108 -8.92 -12.43 -19.61
C MET A 108 -9.62 -13.11 -18.43
N VAL A 109 -9.57 -14.44 -18.34
CA VAL A 109 -10.19 -15.19 -17.24
C VAL A 109 -9.50 -14.87 -15.92
N PHE A 110 -8.16 -14.80 -15.94
CA PHE A 110 -7.39 -14.40 -14.77
C PHE A 110 -7.69 -12.97 -14.35
N GLN A 111 -7.77 -12.03 -15.30
CA GLN A 111 -8.09 -10.62 -14.99
C GLN A 111 -9.47 -10.47 -14.33
N LEU A 112 -10.48 -11.19 -14.82
CA LEU A 112 -11.81 -11.19 -14.21
C LEU A 112 -11.79 -11.83 -12.82
N TRP A 113 -11.09 -12.96 -12.67
CA TRP A 113 -10.93 -13.63 -11.38
C TRP A 113 -10.23 -12.74 -10.35
N PHE A 114 -9.17 -12.04 -10.78
CA PHE A 114 -8.43 -11.07 -10.00
C PHE A 114 -9.37 -9.97 -9.49
N MET A 115 -10.07 -9.28 -10.39
CA MET A 115 -10.97 -8.18 -10.05
C MET A 115 -12.10 -8.63 -9.10
N ILE A 116 -12.72 -9.78 -9.35
CA ILE A 116 -13.78 -10.31 -8.50
C ILE A 116 -13.23 -10.64 -7.11
N SER A 117 -12.09 -11.35 -7.05
CA SER A 117 -11.46 -11.72 -5.79
C SER A 117 -11.09 -10.48 -4.98
N GLU A 118 -10.55 -9.46 -5.63
CA GLU A 118 -10.16 -8.21 -4.99
C GLU A 118 -11.36 -7.48 -4.39
N ILE A 119 -12.45 -7.32 -5.15
CA ILE A 119 -13.68 -6.70 -4.66
C ILE A 119 -14.28 -7.51 -3.49
N VAL A 120 -14.30 -8.83 -3.57
CA VAL A 120 -14.89 -9.68 -2.54
C VAL A 120 -14.07 -9.62 -1.25
N PHE A 121 -12.77 -9.87 -1.33
CA PHE A 121 -11.90 -10.02 -0.16
C PHE A 121 -11.43 -8.69 0.42
N LEU A 122 -11.18 -7.68 -0.41
CA LEU A 122 -10.64 -6.40 0.05
C LEU A 122 -11.73 -5.33 0.28
N LEU A 123 -12.94 -5.50 -0.28
CA LEU A 123 -14.04 -4.55 -0.06
C LEU A 123 -15.27 -5.18 0.59
N PHE A 124 -15.90 -6.18 -0.02
CA PHE A 124 -17.20 -6.67 0.43
C PHE A 124 -17.17 -7.27 1.84
N ILE A 125 -16.27 -8.22 2.10
CA ILE A 125 -16.12 -8.85 3.43
C ILE A 125 -15.77 -7.80 4.50
N PRO A 126 -14.75 -6.93 4.31
CA PRO A 126 -14.43 -5.85 5.24
C PRO A 126 -15.60 -4.91 5.49
N LEU A 127 -16.31 -4.48 4.43
CA LEU A 127 -17.42 -3.55 4.54
C LEU A 127 -18.56 -4.16 5.35
N MET A 128 -18.94 -5.41 5.08
CA MET A 128 -19.97 -6.12 5.84
C MET A 128 -19.60 -6.24 7.32
N LEU A 129 -18.35 -6.60 7.62
CA LEU A 129 -17.83 -6.63 8.99
C LEU A 129 -17.95 -5.26 9.67
N LEU A 130 -17.55 -4.18 8.99
CA LEU A 130 -17.58 -2.83 9.56
C LEU A 130 -19.01 -2.35 9.78
N LEU A 131 -19.93 -2.59 8.84
CA LEU A 131 -21.35 -2.24 8.96
C LEU A 131 -22.03 -3.01 10.09
N PHE A 132 -21.75 -4.30 10.24
CA PHE A 132 -22.29 -5.11 11.34
C PHE A 132 -21.92 -4.53 12.71
N TYR A 133 -20.66 -4.13 12.87
CA TYR A 133 -20.17 -3.53 14.10
C TYR A 133 -20.60 -2.06 14.28
N GLN A 134 -20.94 -1.33 13.21
CA GLN A 134 -21.53 0.01 13.29
C GLN A 134 -23.01 -0.03 13.70
N SER A 135 -23.78 -1.01 13.25
CA SER A 135 -25.16 -1.20 13.71
C SER A 135 -25.23 -1.40 15.23
N ASN A 136 -24.26 -2.12 15.79
CA ASN A 136 -24.12 -2.35 17.23
C ASN A 136 -23.60 -1.13 18.02
N LEU A 137 -23.05 -0.10 17.36
CA LEU A 137 -22.51 1.10 18.00
C LEU A 137 -23.58 2.07 18.54
N LYS A 138 -24.87 1.89 18.21
CA LYS A 138 -25.95 2.72 18.81
C LYS A 138 -25.99 2.66 20.35
N LYS A 139 -25.26 1.74 20.99
CA LYS A 139 -25.13 1.62 22.45
C LYS A 139 -23.89 2.28 23.06
N GLU A 140 -22.88 2.64 22.27
CA GLU A 140 -21.63 3.24 22.78
C GLU A 140 -21.48 4.66 22.24
N ARG A 141 -21.72 5.67 23.08
CA ARG A 141 -21.49 7.07 22.72
C ARG A 141 -19.99 7.26 22.45
N PRO A 142 -19.57 7.64 21.22
CA PRO A 142 -18.18 7.99 20.97
C PRO A 142 -17.81 9.16 21.88
N LYS A 143 -16.66 9.08 22.57
CA LYS A 143 -16.15 10.24 23.29
C LYS A 143 -15.83 11.31 22.25
N PRO A 144 -16.21 12.58 22.46
CA PRO A 144 -15.94 13.64 21.50
C PRO A 144 -14.43 13.72 21.28
N VAL A 145 -13.99 13.32 20.08
CA VAL A 145 -12.62 13.59 19.62
C VAL A 145 -12.55 15.10 19.53
N LYS A 146 -11.68 15.74 20.33
CA LYS A 146 -11.42 17.18 20.21
C LYS A 146 -11.19 17.49 18.73
N SER A 147 -12.06 18.31 18.14
CA SER A 147 -11.85 18.80 16.78
C SER A 147 -10.55 19.59 16.80
N MET A 148 -9.50 18.95 16.28
CA MET A 148 -8.19 19.56 16.27
C MET A 148 -8.25 20.66 15.21
N VAL A 149 -7.96 21.88 15.63
CA VAL A 149 -7.99 23.09 14.82
C VAL A 149 -7.38 22.79 13.45
N SER A 150 -8.18 23.01 12.40
CA SER A 150 -7.78 22.86 10.99
C SER A 150 -6.69 23.87 10.66
N ASN A 151 -5.46 23.54 11.03
CA ASN A 151 -4.30 24.30 10.65
C ASN A 151 -3.93 23.91 9.21
N ARG A 152 -3.87 24.89 8.31
CA ARG A 152 -3.49 24.70 6.89
C ARG A 152 -2.18 23.93 6.73
N TRP A 153 -1.27 24.05 7.71
CA TRP A 153 -0.01 23.31 7.73
C TRP A 153 -0.17 21.78 7.74
N TYR A 154 -1.26 21.21 8.29
CA TYR A 154 -1.52 19.77 8.21
C TYR A 154 -1.83 19.27 6.79
N TRP A 155 -2.22 20.16 5.88
CA TRP A 155 -2.46 19.86 4.47
C TRP A 155 -1.22 20.14 3.61
N LEU A 156 -0.48 21.21 3.93
CA LEU A 156 0.71 21.59 3.20
C LEU A 156 1.88 20.62 3.43
N THR A 157 2.08 20.14 4.66
CA THR A 157 3.21 19.26 4.98
C THR A 157 3.22 17.97 4.14
N PRO A 158 2.12 17.19 4.05
CA PRO A 158 2.07 16.02 3.18
C PRO A 158 2.26 16.38 1.70
N LEU A 159 1.74 17.52 1.25
CA LEU A 159 1.87 17.95 -0.15
C LEU A 159 3.34 18.17 -0.54
N ILE A 160 4.15 18.77 0.35
CA ILE A 160 5.60 18.92 0.14
C ILE A 160 6.26 17.56 -0.03
N VAL A 161 5.90 16.57 0.80
CA VAL A 161 6.45 15.21 0.68
C VAL A 161 6.08 14.60 -0.67
N ILE A 162 4.82 14.71 -1.10
CA ILE A 162 4.35 14.19 -2.39
C ILE A 162 5.11 14.82 -3.56
N ILE A 163 5.27 16.14 -3.55
CA ILE A 163 5.95 16.88 -4.63
C ILE A 163 7.41 16.46 -4.74
N ILE A 164 8.15 16.46 -3.62
CA ILE A 164 9.58 16.14 -3.64
C ILE A 164 9.79 14.66 -3.97
N TRP A 165 9.03 13.76 -3.33
CA TRP A 165 9.07 12.33 -3.67
C TRP A 165 8.73 12.09 -5.14
N GLY A 166 7.69 12.74 -5.66
CA GLY A 166 7.25 12.62 -7.05
C GLY A 166 8.33 13.11 -8.02
N TYR A 167 9.01 14.22 -7.71
CA TYR A 167 10.15 14.68 -8.50
C TYR A 167 11.24 13.61 -8.60
N PHE A 168 11.65 13.02 -7.47
CA PHE A 168 12.64 11.95 -7.47
C PHE A 168 12.16 10.71 -8.23
N ASN A 169 10.90 10.32 -8.07
CA ASN A 169 10.34 9.12 -8.68
C ASN A 169 10.09 9.25 -10.19
N PHE A 170 9.83 10.45 -10.72
CA PHE A 170 9.42 10.62 -12.13
C PHE A 170 10.37 11.45 -12.99
N PHE A 171 11.18 12.32 -12.40
CA PHE A 171 11.95 13.32 -13.17
C PHE A 171 13.46 13.36 -12.83
N SER A 172 13.92 12.58 -11.85
CA SER A 172 15.34 12.52 -11.47
C SER A 172 16.09 11.37 -12.15
N VAL A 173 17.39 11.24 -11.88
CA VAL A 173 18.19 10.07 -12.31
C VAL A 173 17.69 8.73 -11.76
N PHE A 174 16.85 8.77 -10.72
CA PHE A 174 16.20 7.59 -10.14
C PHE A 174 14.78 7.38 -10.68
N SER A 175 14.40 8.06 -11.77
CA SER A 175 13.05 7.98 -12.31
C SER A 175 12.66 6.55 -12.69
N THR A 176 11.42 6.18 -12.39
CA THR A 176 10.79 5.00 -12.96
C THR A 176 10.61 5.21 -14.45
N PRO A 177 11.07 4.29 -15.31
CA PRO A 177 10.89 4.43 -16.75
C PRO A 177 9.42 4.54 -17.11
N PHE A 178 9.12 5.42 -18.06
CA PHE A 178 7.77 5.59 -18.56
C PHE A 178 7.44 4.52 -19.60
N VAL A 179 6.22 3.96 -19.48
CA VAL A 179 5.67 3.02 -20.46
C VAL A 179 4.36 3.58 -20.99
N SER A 180 4.33 3.78 -22.31
CA SER A 180 3.17 4.32 -23.02
C SER A 180 2.04 3.29 -23.08
N MET A 181 0.84 3.67 -22.64
CA MET A 181 -0.36 2.83 -22.78
C MET A 181 -0.95 2.90 -24.21
N ARG A 182 -0.51 3.86 -25.03
CA ARG A 182 -0.94 4.00 -26.43
C ARG A 182 -0.51 2.87 -27.34
N ILE A 183 0.46 2.06 -26.91
CA ILE A 183 0.90 0.86 -27.63
C ILE A 183 -0.25 -0.17 -27.72
N GLY A 184 -1.18 -0.16 -26.76
CA GLY A 184 -2.35 -1.06 -26.74
C GLY A 184 -3.72 -0.37 -26.79
N ILE A 185 -3.81 0.92 -26.39
CA ILE A 185 -5.09 1.66 -26.30
C ILE A 185 -4.97 2.97 -27.09
N THR A 186 -5.58 3.03 -28.27
CA THR A 186 -5.53 4.21 -29.15
C THR A 186 -6.65 5.22 -28.87
N ASP A 187 -7.80 4.77 -28.37
CA ASP A 187 -8.95 5.62 -28.03
C ASP A 187 -8.72 6.34 -26.68
N PRO A 188 -8.69 7.70 -26.66
CA PRO A 188 -8.54 8.48 -25.43
C PRO A 188 -9.61 8.20 -24.38
N THR A 189 -10.84 7.89 -24.79
CA THR A 189 -11.95 7.59 -23.88
C THR A 189 -11.71 6.30 -23.13
N ILE A 190 -11.26 5.27 -23.84
CA ILE A 190 -10.91 3.97 -23.25
C ILE A 190 -9.69 4.13 -22.34
N LEU A 191 -8.69 4.92 -22.73
CA LEU A 191 -7.52 5.19 -21.90
C LEU A 191 -7.91 5.86 -20.57
N ILE A 192 -8.73 6.91 -20.62
CA ILE A 192 -9.23 7.61 -19.42
C ILE A 192 -10.02 6.65 -18.54
N ALA A 193 -10.92 5.84 -19.13
CA ALA A 193 -11.70 4.87 -18.38
C ALA A 193 -10.82 3.82 -17.69
N THR A 194 -9.83 3.26 -18.40
CA THR A 194 -8.88 2.28 -17.85
C THR A 194 -8.05 2.88 -16.71
N LEU A 195 -7.53 4.10 -16.88
CA LEU A 195 -6.77 4.79 -15.82
C LEU A 195 -7.65 5.09 -14.60
N LEU A 196 -8.90 5.50 -14.81
CA LEU A 196 -9.83 5.78 -13.72
C LEU A 196 -10.21 4.51 -12.95
N VAL A 197 -10.54 3.42 -13.65
CA VAL A 197 -10.88 2.14 -13.02
C VAL A 197 -9.67 1.58 -12.28
N GLY A 198 -8.49 1.57 -12.91
CA GLY A 198 -7.24 1.15 -12.28
C GLY A 198 -6.90 1.99 -11.06
N PHE A 199 -7.12 3.30 -11.09
CA PHE A 199 -6.95 4.16 -9.92
C PHE A 199 -7.92 3.81 -8.78
N LEU A 200 -9.19 3.60 -9.07
CA LEU A 200 -10.20 3.27 -8.06
C LEU A 200 -9.94 1.91 -7.41
N ILE A 201 -9.62 0.91 -8.20
CA ILE A 201 -9.35 -0.45 -7.71
C ILE A 201 -7.96 -0.48 -7.06
N ASN A 202 -6.90 -0.26 -7.82
CA ASN A 202 -5.55 -0.50 -7.33
C ASN A 202 -5.10 0.53 -6.28
N SER A 203 -5.59 1.77 -6.33
CA SER A 203 -5.12 2.84 -5.42
C SER A 203 -6.09 3.14 -4.29
N VAL A 204 -7.38 3.30 -4.59
CA VAL A 204 -8.36 3.67 -3.55
C VAL A 204 -8.72 2.46 -2.68
N LEU A 205 -9.14 1.36 -3.29
CA LEU A 205 -9.62 0.18 -2.58
C LEU A 205 -8.50 -0.47 -1.76
N GLU A 206 -7.32 -0.65 -2.35
CA GLU A 206 -6.17 -1.21 -1.66
C GLU A 206 -5.74 -0.36 -0.45
N GLU A 207 -5.61 0.96 -0.60
CA GLU A 207 -5.16 1.81 0.52
C GLU A 207 -6.21 1.90 1.63
N LEU A 208 -7.51 1.87 1.28
CA LEU A 208 -8.59 1.77 2.28
C LEU A 208 -8.48 0.47 3.06
N PHE A 209 -8.28 -0.66 2.39
CA PHE A 209 -8.16 -1.95 3.05
C PHE A 209 -6.89 -2.05 3.89
N TYR A 210 -5.73 -1.92 3.26
CA TYR A 210 -4.44 -2.20 3.90
C TYR A 210 -4.09 -1.13 4.94
N ARG A 211 -4.23 0.17 4.64
CA ARG A 211 -3.82 1.23 5.59
C ARG A 211 -4.95 1.60 6.53
N VAL A 212 -6.08 2.01 5.97
CA VAL A 212 -7.15 2.61 6.78
C VAL A 212 -7.79 1.57 7.68
N TRP A 213 -8.11 0.39 7.17
CA TRP A 213 -8.78 -0.64 7.95
C TRP A 213 -7.81 -1.56 8.70
N LEU A 214 -6.86 -2.19 8.00
CA LEU A 214 -6.00 -3.21 8.60
C LEU A 214 -4.87 -2.60 9.45
N GLN A 215 -4.03 -1.75 8.87
CA GLN A 215 -2.87 -1.17 9.56
C GLN A 215 -3.30 -0.40 10.81
N THR A 216 -4.30 0.48 10.73
CA THR A 216 -4.79 1.27 11.87
C THR A 216 -5.13 0.39 13.10
N ARG A 217 -5.67 -0.81 12.87
CA ARG A 217 -5.99 -1.75 13.96
C ARG A 217 -4.76 -2.52 14.43
N LEU A 218 -3.90 -2.97 13.51
CA LEU A 218 -2.63 -3.59 13.86
C LEU A 218 -1.74 -2.66 14.69
N GLU A 219 -1.78 -1.35 14.45
CA GLU A 219 -1.02 -0.37 15.25
C GLU A 219 -1.43 -0.36 16.73
N LEU A 220 -2.72 -0.61 17.03
CA LEU A 220 -3.22 -0.78 18.40
C LEU A 220 -2.74 -2.10 19.03
N LEU A 221 -2.70 -3.18 18.24
CA LEU A 221 -2.35 -4.51 18.73
C LEU A 221 -0.84 -4.69 18.89
N LEU A 222 -0.07 -4.32 17.89
CA LEU A 222 1.36 -4.63 17.73
C LEU A 222 2.28 -3.40 17.87
N GLY A 223 1.72 -2.20 17.77
CA GLY A 223 2.48 -0.95 17.71
C GLY A 223 2.73 -0.48 16.28
N THR A 224 3.16 0.78 16.13
CA THR A 224 3.19 1.46 14.83
C THR A 224 4.13 0.81 13.81
N TRP A 225 5.40 0.59 14.17
CA TRP A 225 6.38 0.03 13.24
C TRP A 225 6.10 -1.43 12.86
N PRO A 226 5.80 -2.34 13.81
CA PRO A 226 5.43 -3.72 13.46
C PRO A 226 4.20 -3.78 12.56
N ALA A 227 3.19 -2.93 12.79
CA ALA A 227 2.02 -2.86 11.93
C ALA A 227 2.36 -2.41 10.50
N ILE A 228 3.17 -1.35 10.34
CA ILE A 228 3.61 -0.88 9.02
C ILE A 228 4.37 -1.99 8.29
N LEU A 229 5.36 -2.59 8.94
CA LEU A 229 6.17 -3.67 8.35
C LEU A 229 5.30 -4.86 7.92
N PHE A 230 4.44 -5.33 8.82
CA PHE A 230 3.61 -6.50 8.59
C PHE A 230 2.56 -6.28 7.49
N THR A 231 1.86 -5.14 7.51
CA THR A 231 0.89 -4.78 6.46
C THR A 231 1.58 -4.59 5.10
N SER A 232 2.80 -4.04 5.08
CA SER A 232 3.55 -3.85 3.82
C SER A 232 3.95 -5.19 3.19
N LEU A 233 4.33 -6.17 4.02
CA LEU A 233 4.62 -7.53 3.54
C LEU A 233 3.37 -8.26 3.03
N LEU A 234 2.24 -8.15 3.74
CA LEU A 234 0.97 -8.74 3.28
C LEU A 234 0.46 -8.09 2.00
N TRP A 235 0.69 -6.78 1.84
CA TRP A 235 0.38 -6.08 0.60
C TRP A 235 1.28 -6.54 -0.54
N ALA A 236 2.58 -6.67 -0.30
CA ALA A 236 3.52 -7.16 -1.30
C ALA A 236 3.22 -8.61 -1.70
N SER A 237 2.84 -9.50 -0.79
CA SER A 237 2.78 -10.94 -1.06
C SER A 237 1.87 -11.35 -2.22
N TRP A 238 0.70 -10.71 -2.40
CA TRP A 238 -0.22 -11.08 -3.47
C TRP A 238 0.33 -10.74 -4.86
N HIS A 239 1.22 -9.75 -4.94
CA HIS A 239 1.79 -9.30 -6.21
C HIS A 239 2.74 -10.33 -6.84
N ILE A 240 3.18 -11.35 -6.10
CA ILE A 240 3.88 -12.51 -6.66
C ILE A 240 3.05 -13.16 -7.78
N ALA A 241 1.72 -13.16 -7.66
CA ALA A 241 0.83 -13.73 -8.67
C ALA A 241 0.85 -12.99 -10.03
N ILE A 242 1.22 -11.71 -10.04
CA ILE A 242 1.20 -10.87 -11.25
C ILE A 242 2.58 -10.39 -11.72
N HIS A 243 3.57 -10.37 -10.82
CA HIS A 243 4.96 -10.02 -11.14
C HIS A 243 5.89 -11.23 -11.23
N GLY A 244 5.41 -12.43 -10.88
CA GLY A 244 6.21 -13.64 -10.84
C GLY A 244 6.65 -14.11 -12.23
N SER A 245 7.89 -14.58 -12.33
CA SER A 245 8.48 -15.24 -13.49
C SER A 245 8.40 -16.77 -13.41
N GLY A 246 7.85 -17.32 -12.32
CA GLY A 246 7.80 -18.75 -12.02
C GLY A 246 8.93 -19.22 -11.08
N HIS A 247 9.88 -18.35 -10.76
CA HIS A 247 10.98 -18.62 -9.83
C HIS A 247 10.65 -18.09 -8.44
N TRP A 248 9.87 -18.86 -7.68
CA TRP A 248 9.33 -18.49 -6.36
C TRP A 248 10.30 -17.72 -5.44
N GLY A 249 11.55 -18.16 -5.31
CA GLY A 249 12.54 -17.50 -4.45
C GLY A 249 12.92 -16.09 -4.93
N ALA A 250 13.23 -15.95 -6.22
CA ALA A 250 13.58 -14.68 -6.84
C ALA A 250 12.37 -13.74 -6.95
N ASP A 251 11.20 -14.28 -7.30
CA ASP A 251 9.95 -13.52 -7.43
C ASP A 251 9.51 -12.94 -6.08
N THR A 252 9.56 -13.76 -5.02
CA THR A 252 9.24 -13.31 -3.66
C THR A 252 10.20 -12.20 -3.23
N ALA A 253 11.50 -12.37 -3.43
CA ALA A 253 12.48 -11.37 -3.07
C ALA A 253 12.28 -10.06 -3.87
N THR A 254 12.05 -10.17 -5.18
CA THR A 254 11.78 -9.05 -6.09
C THR A 254 10.58 -8.25 -5.64
N VAL A 255 9.45 -8.90 -5.36
CA VAL A 255 8.21 -8.25 -4.97
C VAL A 255 8.34 -7.59 -3.60
N ILE A 256 9.03 -8.22 -2.63
CA ILE A 256 9.29 -7.59 -1.32
C ILE A 256 10.20 -6.36 -1.48
N MET A 257 11.24 -6.43 -2.32
CA MET A 257 12.18 -5.31 -2.54
C MET A 257 11.60 -4.17 -3.37
N ASN A 258 10.60 -4.46 -4.21
CA ASN A 258 9.91 -3.44 -4.99
C ASN A 258 8.70 -2.89 -4.21
N LEU A 259 7.70 -3.73 -3.99
CA LEU A 259 6.39 -3.35 -3.47
C LEU A 259 6.37 -3.32 -1.95
N GLY A 260 7.13 -4.20 -1.28
CA GLY A 260 7.24 -4.15 0.18
C GLY A 260 7.73 -2.78 0.66
N ILE A 261 8.72 -2.19 -0.02
CA ILE A 261 9.28 -0.88 0.33
C ILE A 261 8.33 0.28 0.00
N VAL A 262 7.62 0.21 -1.13
CA VAL A 262 6.52 1.15 -1.43
C VAL A 262 5.43 1.07 -0.35
N GLY A 263 5.09 -0.14 0.08
CA GLY A 263 4.16 -0.38 1.18
C GLY A 263 4.62 0.27 2.49
N LEU A 264 5.92 0.21 2.81
CA LEU A 264 6.48 0.88 3.99
C LEU A 264 6.30 2.39 3.92
N PHE A 265 6.54 2.97 2.74
CA PHE A 265 6.36 4.40 2.52
C PHE A 265 4.92 4.83 2.75
N LEU A 266 3.97 4.16 2.09
CA LEU A 266 2.53 4.43 2.21
C LEU A 266 2.04 4.22 3.65
N GLY A 267 2.49 3.13 4.30
CA GLY A 267 2.18 2.84 5.69
C GLY A 267 2.73 3.89 6.65
N TYR A 268 3.93 4.41 6.39
CA TYR A 268 4.52 5.49 7.17
C TYR A 268 3.76 6.81 6.98
N LEU A 269 3.43 7.19 5.74
CA LEU A 269 2.61 8.37 5.45
C LEU A 269 1.25 8.31 6.15
N TRP A 270 0.59 7.15 6.12
CA TRP A 270 -0.66 6.93 6.84
C TRP A 270 -0.48 7.10 8.35
N ALA A 271 0.49 6.43 8.96
CA ALA A 271 0.75 6.51 10.39
C ALA A 271 1.12 7.94 10.84
N ARG A 272 1.82 8.69 9.98
CA ARG A 272 2.30 10.05 10.25
C ARG A 272 1.18 11.10 10.13
N TYR A 273 0.44 11.07 9.03
CA TYR A 273 -0.51 12.13 8.68
C TYR A 273 -1.97 11.77 8.94
N ARG A 274 -2.32 10.48 8.95
CA ARG A 274 -3.70 9.97 9.07
C ARG A 274 -4.63 10.63 8.07
N SER A 275 -4.16 10.74 6.84
CA SER A 275 -4.86 11.40 5.75
C SER A 275 -4.96 10.47 4.56
N VAL A 276 -6.20 10.12 4.20
CA VAL A 276 -6.48 9.11 3.16
C VAL A 276 -6.09 9.63 1.78
N TRP A 277 -6.30 10.93 1.52
CA TRP A 277 -5.95 11.52 0.22
C TRP A 277 -4.45 11.45 -0.07
N VAL A 278 -3.59 11.51 0.96
CA VAL A 278 -2.13 11.49 0.79
C VAL A 278 -1.69 10.15 0.20
N ILE A 279 -2.14 9.05 0.81
CA ILE A 279 -1.79 7.70 0.37
C ILE A 279 -2.45 7.35 -0.98
N ILE A 280 -3.69 7.80 -1.22
CA ILE A 280 -4.37 7.61 -2.50
C ILE A 280 -3.64 8.35 -3.64
N ILE A 281 -3.21 9.60 -3.43
CA ILE A 281 -2.47 10.34 -4.46
C ILE A 281 -1.12 9.68 -4.74
N VAL A 282 -0.36 9.33 -3.70
CA VAL A 282 0.95 8.70 -3.89
C VAL A 282 0.80 7.36 -4.62
N HIS A 283 -0.12 6.50 -4.19
CA HIS A 283 -0.34 5.21 -4.83
C HIS A 283 -0.90 5.39 -6.26
N GLY A 284 -1.83 6.32 -6.44
CA GLY A 284 -2.36 6.68 -7.75
C GLY A 284 -1.29 7.14 -8.74
N LEU A 285 -0.34 7.97 -8.30
CA LEU A 285 0.78 8.40 -9.13
C LEU A 285 1.72 7.25 -9.51
N ILE A 286 1.87 6.24 -8.64
CA ILE A 286 2.67 5.05 -8.95
C ILE A 286 2.00 4.21 -10.03
N ASN A 287 0.68 4.06 -9.97
CA ASN A 287 -0.10 3.28 -10.94
C ASN A 287 -0.36 4.03 -12.25
N ALA A 288 -0.54 5.35 -12.19
CA ALA A 288 -0.78 6.23 -13.33
C ALA A 288 0.34 7.27 -13.43
N HIS A 289 1.26 7.04 -14.35
CA HIS A 289 2.43 7.90 -14.52
C HIS A 289 1.98 9.31 -14.97
N PRO A 290 2.55 10.41 -14.44
CA PRO A 290 2.16 11.77 -14.83
C PRO A 290 2.22 12.05 -16.33
N GLN A 291 3.13 11.36 -17.04
CA GLN A 291 3.23 11.49 -18.50
C GLN A 291 2.03 10.88 -19.26
N HIS A 292 1.22 10.00 -18.66
CA HIS A 292 -0.05 9.57 -19.26
C HIS A 292 -1.03 10.74 -19.43
N LEU A 293 -0.95 11.76 -18.56
CA LEU A 293 -1.75 12.98 -18.73
C LEU A 293 -1.29 13.78 -19.97
N LEU A 294 0.02 13.82 -20.23
CA LEU A 294 0.55 14.46 -21.43
C LEU A 294 0.11 13.71 -22.69
N GLU A 295 0.09 12.38 -22.64
CA GLU A 295 -0.47 11.57 -23.73
C GLU A 295 -1.93 11.90 -23.98
N ILE A 296 -2.75 12.14 -22.96
CA ILE A 296 -4.17 12.50 -23.13
C ILE A 296 -4.32 13.93 -23.70
N LEU A 297 -3.51 14.88 -23.25
CA LEU A 297 -3.68 16.31 -23.56
C LEU A 297 -3.08 16.75 -24.90
N PHE A 298 -1.97 16.15 -25.33
CA PHE A 298 -1.25 16.56 -26.55
C PHE A 298 -1.56 15.67 -27.76
N ASN A 299 -2.74 15.04 -27.73
CA ASN A 299 -3.31 14.22 -28.79
C ASN A 299 -4.68 14.74 -29.19
#